data_AF-A0A915DL16-F1
#
_entry.id   AF-A0A915DL16-F1
#
_cell.length_a   1.000
_cell.length_b   1.000
_cell.length_c   1.000
_cell.angle_alpha   90.00
_cell.angle_beta   90.00
_cell.angle_gamma   90.00
#
_symmetry.space_group_name_H-M   'P 1'
#
loop_
_entity.id
_entity.type
_entity.pdbx_description
1 polymer ?
#
loop_
_entity_poly.entity_id
_entity_poly.type
_entity_poly.pdbx_seq_one_letter_code
_entity_poly.pdbx_strand_id
1 'polypeptide(L)'
;MTGCKIFEATARNGQGYSRVKFRDSFLLMNVKLDSLKSTFGLSTESKGIFPHYYNTPENYNVHLDHLPEKHYYGYDTMTNDPFYLPDDLKSYCANDTAILQEAFLKMREIFLNITDGYDVLQDACTIAGVCMKLYKESSLEKDHLYIVPEKGYERNDRQSAIAIKWMEWVSEQRGINIQHAGNGGEFKIKTTMGRCFKLDGYDLENLKAYEFNGCHYHGCPKCYKRGDKQQANFKSAEENLAITEKRLADLRTSIEYAEQLVVALFFSATITFILAFVGRIIQIQVGLFLSVRRFTEEINFVV
;
A
#
# COMPACT_ATOMS: atom_id res chain seq x y z
N MET A 1 3.27 -16.64 -22.92
CA MET A 1 3.97 -16.66 -21.62
C MET A 1 3.18 -15.82 -20.63
N THR A 2 2.43 -16.45 -19.74
CA THR A 2 1.78 -15.82 -18.57
C THR A 2 2.74 -15.87 -17.38
N GLY A 3 3.87 -15.16 -17.51
CA GLY A 3 4.80 -14.93 -16.41
C GLY A 3 4.50 -13.59 -15.73
N CYS A 4 4.80 -13.48 -14.44
CA CYS A 4 4.72 -12.20 -13.73
C CYS A 4 5.62 -11.17 -14.42
N LYS A 5 5.02 -10.14 -15.03
CA LYS A 5 5.76 -9.09 -15.73
C LYS A 5 6.33 -8.11 -14.71
N ILE A 6 7.65 -7.97 -14.68
CA ILE A 6 8.32 -6.98 -13.83
C ILE A 6 8.38 -5.66 -14.61
N PHE A 7 7.67 -4.64 -14.14
CA PHE A 7 7.65 -3.32 -14.78
C PHE A 7 8.79 -2.42 -14.30
N GLU A 8 8.99 -2.35 -12.99
CA GLU A 8 10.08 -1.62 -12.35
C GLU A 8 10.39 -2.29 -11.01
N ALA A 9 11.66 -2.57 -10.73
CA ALA A 9 12.13 -2.98 -9.41
C ALA A 9 13.07 -1.89 -8.88
N THR A 10 12.81 -1.40 -7.67
CA THR A 10 13.65 -0.37 -7.04
C THR A 10 14.40 -0.97 -5.86
N ALA A 11 15.72 -1.04 -5.95
CA ALA A 11 16.59 -1.35 -4.83
C ALA A 11 17.01 -0.05 -4.13
N ARG A 12 16.95 -0.01 -2.80
CA ARG A 12 17.38 1.13 -1.98
C ARG A 12 18.59 0.72 -1.14
N ASN A 13 19.57 1.61 -1.01
CA ASN A 13 20.63 1.42 -0.02
C ASN A 13 20.03 1.55 1.40
N GLY A 14 20.60 0.86 2.40
CA GLY A 14 20.14 0.84 3.79
C GLY A 14 20.10 2.23 4.46
N GLN A 15 20.80 3.21 3.90
CA GLN A 15 20.80 4.61 4.34
C GLN A 15 19.75 5.49 3.63
N GLY A 16 19.00 4.97 2.65
CA GLY A 16 17.86 5.64 2.01
C GLY A 16 18.18 6.69 0.94
N TYR A 17 19.44 7.11 0.79
CA TYR A 17 19.83 8.21 -0.12
C TYR A 17 19.95 7.82 -1.60
N SER A 18 20.30 6.56 -1.91
CA SER A 18 20.47 6.10 -3.29
C SER A 18 19.45 5.00 -3.64
N ARG A 19 18.90 5.10 -4.85
CA ARG A 19 17.92 4.18 -5.41
C ARG A 19 18.37 3.72 -6.79
N VAL A 20 18.47 2.41 -6.99
CA VAL A 20 18.71 1.81 -8.31
C VAL A 20 17.40 1.27 -8.83
N LYS A 21 17.03 1.66 -10.05
CA LYS A 21 15.81 1.20 -10.72
C LYS A 21 16.18 0.22 -11.84
N PHE A 22 15.68 -1.00 -11.73
CA PHE A 22 15.71 -1.99 -12.78
C PHE A 22 14.41 -1.91 -13.57
N ARG A 23 14.50 -1.81 -14.89
CA ARG A 23 13.34 -1.73 -15.79
C ARG A 23 13.53 -2.66 -16.95
N ASP A 24 12.42 -3.18 -17.45
CA ASP A 24 12.41 -4.00 -18.65
C ASP A 24 12.39 -3.09 -19.89
N SER A 25 13.48 -3.10 -20.67
CA SER A 25 13.60 -2.31 -21.90
C SER A 25 12.55 -2.70 -22.95
N PHE A 26 12.05 -3.94 -22.92
CA PHE A 26 11.04 -4.43 -23.85
C PHE A 26 9.68 -3.72 -23.68
N LEU A 27 9.42 -3.16 -22.50
CA LEU A 27 8.22 -2.36 -22.23
C LEU A 27 8.24 -1.00 -22.93
N LEU A 28 9.43 -0.51 -23.27
CA LEU A 28 9.64 0.75 -23.99
C LEU A 28 9.84 0.49 -25.48
N MET A 29 10.63 -0.53 -25.83
CA MET A 29 10.91 -0.97 -27.19
C MET A 29 10.39 -2.38 -27.39
N ASN A 30 9.14 -2.51 -27.85
CA ASN A 30 8.48 -3.80 -28.03
C ASN A 30 8.96 -4.52 -29.32
N VAL A 31 10.28 -4.70 -29.42
CA VAL A 31 11.01 -5.21 -30.59
C VAL A 31 12.06 -6.20 -30.12
N LYS A 32 12.31 -7.25 -30.92
CA LYS A 32 13.38 -8.23 -30.63
C LYS A 32 14.75 -7.56 -30.72
N LEU A 33 15.69 -8.00 -29.89
CA LEU A 33 17.06 -7.47 -29.87
C LEU A 33 17.71 -7.45 -31.27
N ASP A 34 17.58 -8.55 -32.02
CA ASP A 34 18.09 -8.68 -33.39
C ASP A 34 17.51 -7.64 -34.37
N SER A 35 16.24 -7.28 -34.18
CA SER A 35 15.54 -6.30 -35.02
C SER A 35 15.76 -4.84 -34.57
N LEU A 36 16.44 -4.59 -33.44
CA LEU A 36 16.69 -3.22 -32.98
C LEU A 36 17.61 -2.46 -33.94
N LYS A 37 18.60 -3.15 -34.52
CA LYS A 37 19.53 -2.55 -35.46
C LYS A 37 18.82 -1.97 -36.68
N SER A 38 17.92 -2.73 -37.30
CA SER A 38 17.12 -2.24 -38.43
C SER A 38 16.08 -1.21 -38.03
N THR A 39 15.47 -1.36 -36.85
CA THR A 39 14.42 -0.44 -36.35
C THR A 39 14.96 0.96 -36.06
N PHE A 40 16.16 1.06 -35.45
CA PHE A 40 16.77 2.33 -35.06
C PHE A 40 17.89 2.80 -36.00
N GLY A 41 18.21 2.04 -37.05
CA GLY A 41 19.29 2.36 -37.98
C GLY A 41 20.66 2.40 -37.32
N LEU A 42 20.96 1.43 -36.45
CA LEU A 42 22.20 1.40 -35.65
C LEU A 42 23.41 0.95 -36.50
N SER A 43 24.59 1.52 -36.20
CA SER A 43 25.87 1.14 -36.82
C SER A 43 26.56 -0.05 -36.16
N THR A 44 25.99 -0.58 -35.07
CA THR A 44 26.50 -1.73 -34.32
C THR A 44 26.53 -3.00 -35.14
N GLU A 45 27.33 -3.98 -34.70
CA GLU A 45 27.31 -5.32 -35.29
C GLU A 45 25.92 -5.96 -35.16
N SER A 46 25.58 -6.82 -36.11
CA SER A 46 24.31 -7.55 -36.02
C SER A 46 24.39 -8.58 -34.89
N LYS A 47 23.23 -9.00 -34.39
CA LYS A 47 23.20 -10.00 -33.33
C LYS A 47 23.87 -11.30 -33.80
N GLY A 48 24.79 -11.82 -32.98
CA GLY A 48 25.44 -13.10 -33.23
C GLY A 48 24.55 -14.30 -32.89
N ILE A 49 24.98 -15.49 -33.27
CA ILE A 49 24.32 -16.76 -32.93
C ILE A 49 25.16 -17.47 -31.86
N PHE A 50 24.53 -17.94 -30.78
CA PHE A 50 25.22 -18.56 -29.65
C PHE A 50 24.69 -19.98 -29.36
N PRO A 51 25.55 -20.96 -28.98
CA PRO A 51 25.12 -22.32 -28.72
C PRO A 51 24.50 -22.44 -27.34
N HIS A 52 23.24 -22.06 -27.21
CA HIS A 52 22.55 -22.02 -25.92
C HIS A 52 22.56 -23.37 -25.19
N TYR A 53 22.47 -24.49 -25.92
CA TYR A 53 22.46 -25.82 -25.31
C TYR A 53 23.87 -26.34 -24.97
N TYR A 54 24.94 -25.68 -25.44
CA TYR A 54 26.33 -26.06 -25.12
C TYR A 54 26.81 -25.44 -23.80
N ASN A 55 26.08 -24.45 -23.28
CA ASN A 55 26.38 -23.76 -22.02
C ASN A 55 26.07 -24.65 -20.81
N THR A 56 26.91 -25.65 -20.56
CA THR A 56 26.85 -26.54 -19.40
C THR A 56 28.18 -26.53 -18.64
N PRO A 57 28.18 -26.78 -17.31
CA PRO A 57 29.39 -26.72 -16.48
C PRO A 57 30.55 -27.58 -17.00
N GLU A 58 30.24 -28.70 -17.64
CA GLU A 58 31.20 -29.65 -18.20
C GLU A 58 32.00 -29.03 -19.37
N ASN A 59 31.40 -28.06 -20.08
CA ASN A 59 31.96 -27.49 -21.29
C ASN A 59 32.72 -26.17 -21.06
N TYR A 60 32.72 -25.64 -19.84
CA TYR A 60 33.28 -24.30 -19.55
C TYR A 60 34.77 -24.17 -19.81
N ASN A 61 35.53 -25.27 -19.72
CA ASN A 61 36.99 -25.26 -19.93
C ASN A 61 37.41 -26.17 -21.11
N VAL A 62 36.49 -26.40 -22.05
CA VAL A 62 36.75 -27.24 -23.24
C VAL A 62 37.00 -26.33 -24.44
N HIS A 63 38.15 -26.52 -25.08
CA HIS A 63 38.45 -25.91 -26.38
C HIS A 63 38.03 -26.85 -27.50
N LEU A 64 37.36 -26.29 -28.51
CA LEU A 64 37.04 -27.02 -29.73
C LEU A 64 37.79 -26.40 -30.91
N ASP A 65 38.36 -27.26 -31.75
CA ASP A 65 39.01 -26.85 -33.00
C ASP A 65 38.01 -26.37 -34.07
N HIS A 66 36.72 -26.58 -33.82
CA HIS A 66 35.58 -26.19 -34.65
C HIS A 66 34.39 -25.76 -33.77
N LEU A 67 33.37 -25.11 -34.34
CA LEU A 67 32.15 -24.78 -33.59
C LEU A 67 31.46 -26.04 -33.04
N PRO A 68 30.73 -25.92 -31.92
CA PRO A 68 29.80 -26.95 -31.45
C PRO A 68 28.84 -27.43 -32.55
N GLU A 69 28.37 -28.67 -32.41
CA GLU A 69 27.45 -29.26 -33.38
C GLU A 69 26.12 -28.48 -33.50
N LYS A 70 25.49 -28.54 -34.68
CA LYS A 70 24.31 -27.72 -35.04
C LYS A 70 23.14 -27.83 -34.08
N HIS A 71 22.93 -28.98 -33.44
CA HIS A 71 21.84 -29.17 -32.48
C HIS A 71 22.01 -28.30 -31.23
N TYR A 72 23.22 -27.84 -30.93
CA TYR A 72 23.47 -26.93 -29.81
C TYR A 72 22.98 -25.49 -30.04
N TYR A 73 22.60 -25.15 -31.28
CA TYR A 73 22.27 -23.79 -31.71
C TYR A 73 20.82 -23.60 -32.18
N GLY A 74 20.06 -24.66 -32.44
CA GLY A 74 18.68 -24.54 -32.97
C GLY A 74 18.62 -24.00 -34.42
N TYR A 75 19.31 -24.69 -35.33
CA TYR A 75 19.90 -24.25 -36.62
C TYR A 75 19.01 -23.68 -37.75
N ASP A 76 19.56 -22.68 -38.49
CA ASP A 76 19.58 -22.53 -39.97
C ASP A 76 20.83 -21.79 -40.57
N THR A 77 21.76 -21.21 -39.77
CA THR A 77 22.74 -20.21 -40.29
C THR A 77 24.15 -20.21 -39.66
N MET A 78 24.81 -21.35 -39.47
CA MET A 78 26.17 -21.35 -38.86
C MET A 78 27.33 -21.19 -39.83
N THR A 79 28.37 -20.47 -39.39
CA THR A 79 29.73 -20.39 -39.97
C THR A 79 30.65 -21.47 -39.37
N ASN A 80 31.97 -21.46 -39.61
CA ASN A 80 32.87 -22.56 -39.24
C ASN A 80 34.16 -22.03 -38.62
N ASP A 81 34.04 -21.46 -37.42
CA ASP A 81 35.11 -20.73 -36.71
C ASP A 81 35.56 -21.47 -35.42
N PRO A 82 36.78 -21.24 -34.91
CA PRO A 82 37.23 -21.80 -33.63
C PRO A 82 36.36 -21.33 -32.46
N PHE A 83 36.15 -22.19 -31.46
CA PHE A 83 35.24 -21.91 -30.35
C PHE A 83 35.87 -22.13 -28.97
N TYR A 84 35.76 -21.14 -28.11
CA TYR A 84 36.09 -21.22 -26.70
C TYR A 84 35.00 -20.54 -25.85
N LEU A 85 34.22 -21.38 -25.17
CA LEU A 85 32.97 -20.99 -24.52
C LEU A 85 33.09 -19.74 -23.60
N PRO A 86 34.10 -19.58 -22.74
CA PRO A 86 34.22 -18.39 -21.90
C PRO A 86 34.38 -17.08 -22.69
N ASP A 87 35.22 -17.08 -23.73
CA ASP A 87 35.50 -15.88 -24.53
C ASP A 87 34.35 -15.57 -25.47
N ASP A 88 33.79 -16.60 -26.13
CA ASP A 88 32.64 -16.47 -27.02
C ASP A 88 31.38 -16.02 -26.26
N LEU A 89 31.13 -16.56 -25.07
CA LEU A 89 30.00 -16.14 -24.23
C LEU A 89 30.15 -14.68 -23.81
N LYS A 90 31.36 -14.27 -23.42
CA LYS A 90 31.66 -12.88 -23.05
C LYS A 90 31.47 -11.95 -24.24
N SER A 91 32.00 -12.30 -25.41
CA SER A 91 31.86 -11.51 -26.64
C SER A 91 30.39 -11.37 -27.06
N TYR A 92 29.65 -12.49 -27.05
CA TYR A 92 28.22 -12.52 -27.35
C TYR A 92 27.41 -11.63 -26.41
N CYS A 93 27.65 -11.72 -25.09
CA CYS A 93 26.94 -10.89 -24.11
C CYS A 93 27.33 -9.40 -24.21
N ALA A 94 28.59 -9.11 -24.52
CA ALA A 94 29.06 -7.74 -24.75
C ALA A 94 28.38 -7.12 -25.98
N ASN A 95 28.25 -7.87 -27.07
CA ASN A 95 27.55 -7.40 -28.27
C ASN A 95 26.04 -7.19 -28.00
N ASP A 96 25.36 -8.15 -27.36
CA ASP A 96 23.93 -8.04 -27.02
C ASP A 96 23.65 -6.81 -26.14
N THR A 97 24.54 -6.52 -25.17
CA THR A 97 24.41 -5.33 -24.30
C THR A 97 24.74 -4.03 -25.02
N ALA A 98 25.71 -4.03 -25.93
CA ALA A 98 26.05 -2.87 -26.75
C ALA A 98 24.91 -2.47 -27.70
N ILE A 99 24.31 -3.45 -28.41
CA ILE A 99 23.15 -3.24 -29.28
C ILE A 99 22.00 -2.61 -28.47
N LEU A 100 21.71 -3.18 -27.29
CA LEU A 100 20.65 -2.67 -26.44
C LEU A 100 20.93 -1.24 -25.95
N GLN A 101 22.18 -0.95 -25.57
CA GLN A 101 22.58 0.38 -25.12
C GLN A 101 22.42 1.43 -26.22
N GLU A 102 22.92 1.17 -27.43
CA GLU A 102 22.79 2.09 -28.55
C GLU A 102 21.33 2.33 -28.95
N ALA A 103 20.52 1.26 -29.02
CA ALA A 103 19.09 1.37 -29.28
C ALA A 103 18.40 2.27 -28.25
N PHE A 104 18.73 2.09 -26.97
CA PHE A 104 18.14 2.86 -25.89
C PHE A 104 18.55 4.34 -25.93
N LEU A 105 19.80 4.63 -26.29
CA LEU A 105 20.27 6.01 -26.48
C LEU A 105 19.54 6.69 -27.64
N LYS A 106 19.35 5.99 -28.76
CA LYS A 106 18.59 6.51 -29.91
C LYS A 106 17.13 6.75 -29.58
N MET A 107 16.49 5.83 -28.87
CA MET A 107 15.12 6.03 -28.38
C MET A 107 15.02 7.25 -27.45
N ARG A 108 15.97 7.42 -26.52
CA ARG A 108 16.01 8.58 -25.62
C ARG A 108 16.16 9.88 -26.39
N GLU A 109 17.02 9.91 -27.41
CA GLU A 109 17.17 11.06 -28.32
C GLU A 109 15.84 11.42 -28.99
N ILE A 110 15.13 10.43 -29.54
CA ILE A 110 13.80 10.63 -30.15
C ILE A 110 12.81 11.23 -29.14
N PHE A 111 12.76 10.69 -27.92
CA PHE A 111 11.85 11.23 -26.91
C PHE A 111 12.19 12.64 -26.50
N LEU A 112 13.47 12.96 -26.26
CA LEU A 112 13.91 14.31 -25.92
C LEU A 112 13.56 15.32 -27.02
N ASN A 113 13.65 14.92 -28.29
CA ASN A 113 13.27 15.77 -29.42
C ASN A 113 11.74 16.02 -29.47
N ILE A 114 10.92 15.02 -29.11
CA ILE A 114 9.46 15.16 -29.07
C ILE A 114 9.01 16.02 -27.88
N THR A 115 9.73 15.95 -26.76
CA THR A 115 9.33 16.53 -25.48
C THR A 115 10.02 17.87 -25.18
N ASP A 116 10.70 18.47 -26.16
CA ASP A 116 11.46 19.71 -26.02
C ASP A 116 12.46 19.67 -24.83
N GLY A 117 13.21 18.57 -24.74
CA GLY A 117 14.26 18.37 -23.74
C GLY A 117 13.81 17.74 -22.41
N TYR A 118 12.52 17.44 -22.23
CA TYR A 118 12.02 16.76 -21.03
C TYR A 118 12.24 15.23 -21.10
N ASP A 119 13.01 14.67 -20.17
CA ASP A 119 13.29 13.23 -20.14
C ASP A 119 12.13 12.42 -19.54
N VAL A 120 11.15 12.07 -20.37
CA VAL A 120 9.98 11.26 -20.03
C VAL A 120 10.31 9.88 -19.48
N LEU A 121 11.53 9.37 -19.72
CA LEU A 121 11.93 8.08 -19.20
C LEU A 121 12.10 8.11 -17.69
N GLN A 122 12.27 9.25 -17.03
CA GLN A 122 12.33 9.29 -15.57
C GLN A 122 10.99 8.87 -14.92
N ASP A 123 9.89 9.27 -15.55
CA ASP A 123 8.53 9.11 -15.03
C ASP A 123 7.84 7.83 -15.49
N ALA A 124 8.12 7.38 -16.71
CA ALA A 124 7.44 6.25 -17.32
C ALA A 124 8.40 5.12 -17.68
N CYS A 125 8.03 3.89 -17.33
CA CYS A 125 8.77 2.68 -17.68
C CYS A 125 8.14 1.87 -18.82
N THR A 126 7.05 2.37 -19.42
CA THR A 126 6.35 1.72 -20.54
C THR A 126 6.05 2.73 -21.64
N ILE A 127 6.00 2.28 -22.90
CA ILE A 127 5.65 3.15 -24.03
C ILE A 127 4.26 3.77 -23.86
N ALA A 128 3.29 3.02 -23.35
CA ALA A 128 1.94 3.54 -23.05
C ALA A 128 1.98 4.62 -21.96
N GLY A 129 2.81 4.46 -20.94
CA GLY A 129 3.03 5.47 -19.91
C GLY A 129 3.63 6.75 -20.48
N VAL A 130 4.61 6.63 -21.39
CA VAL A 130 5.20 7.77 -22.11
C VAL A 130 4.13 8.48 -22.95
N CYS A 131 3.37 7.76 -23.77
CA CYS A 131 2.30 8.34 -24.59
C CYS A 131 1.24 9.04 -23.74
N MET A 132 0.84 8.45 -22.62
CA MET A 132 -0.13 9.04 -21.69
C MET A 132 0.41 10.31 -21.04
N LYS A 133 1.69 10.34 -20.66
CA LYS A 133 2.34 11.53 -20.10
C LYS A 133 2.42 12.63 -21.15
N LEU A 134 2.88 12.32 -22.35
CA LEU A 134 2.90 13.24 -23.49
C LEU A 134 1.52 13.83 -23.77
N TYR A 135 0.50 12.98 -23.88
CA TYR A 135 -0.88 13.41 -24.10
C TYR A 135 -1.35 14.41 -23.02
N LYS A 136 -1.07 14.12 -21.75
CA LYS A 136 -1.43 15.00 -20.63
C LYS A 136 -0.72 16.35 -20.64
N GLU A 137 0.53 16.39 -21.11
CA GLU A 137 1.33 17.63 -21.12
C GLU A 137 1.09 18.48 -22.38
N SER A 138 0.92 17.86 -23.55
CA SER A 138 0.86 18.58 -24.82
C SER A 138 -0.56 18.79 -25.36
N SER A 139 -1.46 17.83 -25.13
CA SER A 139 -2.74 17.74 -25.86
C SER A 139 -3.96 17.91 -24.97
N LEU A 140 -3.79 17.82 -23.64
CA LEU A 140 -4.88 17.96 -22.70
C LEU A 140 -5.07 19.42 -22.30
N GLU A 141 -6.26 19.94 -22.54
CA GLU A 141 -6.65 21.28 -22.08
C GLU A 141 -6.67 21.35 -20.54
N LYS A 142 -6.37 22.53 -20.00
CA LYS A 142 -6.45 22.79 -18.56
C LYS A 142 -7.85 22.48 -18.05
N ASP A 143 -7.92 21.88 -16.87
CA ASP A 143 -9.16 21.57 -16.14
C ASP A 143 -10.08 20.51 -16.77
N HIS A 144 -9.61 19.74 -17.77
CA HIS A 144 -10.45 18.77 -18.47
C HIS A 144 -10.46 17.36 -17.85
N LEU A 145 -9.54 17.03 -16.92
CA LEU A 145 -9.50 15.72 -16.25
C LEU A 145 -9.59 15.84 -14.73
N TYR A 146 -10.78 15.57 -14.19
CA TYR A 146 -10.91 15.01 -12.84
C TYR A 146 -10.79 13.48 -12.95
N ILE A 147 -9.56 12.94 -12.92
CA ILE A 147 -9.40 11.49 -12.71
C ILE A 147 -9.69 11.21 -11.25
N VAL A 148 -10.96 11.19 -10.86
CA VAL A 148 -11.38 10.72 -9.55
C VAL A 148 -11.14 9.21 -9.56
N PRO A 149 -10.19 8.68 -8.76
CA PRO A 149 -10.07 7.24 -8.58
C PRO A 149 -11.43 6.70 -8.12
N GLU A 150 -11.76 5.43 -8.39
CA GLU A 150 -13.01 4.81 -7.89
C GLU A 150 -13.18 4.97 -6.37
N LYS A 151 -12.07 5.19 -5.64
CA LYS A 151 -12.01 5.43 -4.20
C LYS A 151 -11.85 6.91 -3.81
N GLY A 152 -11.93 7.85 -4.74
CA GLY A 152 -11.68 9.27 -4.51
C GLY A 152 -10.19 9.60 -4.27
N TYR A 153 -9.92 10.88 -4.02
CA TYR A 153 -8.57 11.39 -3.68
C TYR A 153 -8.27 11.31 -2.18
N GLU A 154 -9.27 10.97 -1.38
CA GLU A 154 -9.11 10.83 0.06
C GLU A 154 -8.30 9.57 0.37
N ARG A 155 -7.40 9.66 1.34
CA ARG A 155 -6.74 8.50 1.93
C ARG A 155 -7.82 7.74 2.70
N ASN A 156 -8.59 6.91 2.00
CA ASN A 156 -9.57 6.06 2.65
C ASN A 156 -8.80 5.09 3.53
N ASP A 157 -8.91 5.27 4.85
CA ASP A 157 -8.56 4.24 5.81
C ASP A 157 -9.30 2.96 5.39
N ARG A 158 -8.60 1.83 5.42
CA ARG A 158 -9.22 0.55 5.05
C ARG A 158 -10.23 0.19 6.12
N GLN A 159 -11.51 0.42 5.85
CA GLN A 159 -12.61 0.01 6.70
C GLN A 159 -13.35 -1.19 6.11
N SER A 160 -13.83 -2.08 6.96
CA SER A 160 -14.57 -3.27 6.54
C SER A 160 -16.04 -2.93 6.24
N ALA A 161 -16.54 -3.39 5.08
CA ALA A 161 -17.93 -3.14 4.68
C ALA A 161 -18.93 -3.77 5.66
N ILE A 162 -18.56 -4.88 6.32
CA ILE A 162 -19.39 -5.53 7.33
C ILE A 162 -19.48 -4.70 8.62
N ALA A 163 -18.40 -4.04 9.04
CA ALA A 163 -18.44 -3.15 10.22
C ALA A 163 -19.37 -1.96 9.98
N ILE A 164 -19.30 -1.33 8.81
CA ILE A 164 -20.18 -0.20 8.46
C ILE A 164 -21.65 -0.62 8.50
N LYS A 165 -22.01 -1.72 7.82
CA LYS A 165 -23.38 -2.23 7.83
C LYS A 165 -23.87 -2.59 9.23
N TRP A 166 -23.01 -3.16 10.06
CA TRP A 166 -23.34 -3.47 11.45
C TRP A 166 -23.63 -2.20 12.25
N MET A 167 -22.81 -1.15 12.11
CA MET A 167 -23.03 0.12 12.80
C MET A 167 -24.29 0.84 12.32
N GLU A 168 -24.56 0.85 11.01
CA GLU A 168 -25.82 1.38 10.45
C GLU A 168 -27.03 0.63 11.01
N TRP A 169 -26.96 -0.69 11.07
CA TRP A 169 -28.02 -1.50 11.68
C TRP A 169 -28.21 -1.20 13.18
N VAL A 170 -27.13 -1.09 13.96
CA VAL A 170 -27.23 -0.73 15.40
C VAL A 170 -27.80 0.67 15.58
N SER A 171 -27.39 1.62 14.75
CA SER A 171 -27.89 3.00 14.69
C SER A 171 -29.42 3.02 14.49
N GLU A 172 -29.91 2.28 13.49
CA GLU A 172 -31.35 2.17 13.20
C GLU A 172 -32.13 1.46 14.33
N GLN A 173 -31.62 0.33 14.83
CA GLN A 173 -32.33 -0.45 15.86
C GLN A 173 -32.48 0.30 17.18
N ARG A 174 -31.49 1.13 17.53
CA ARG A 174 -31.47 1.87 18.80
C ARG A 174 -31.93 3.31 18.65
N GLY A 175 -32.12 3.80 17.41
CA GLY A 175 -32.43 5.20 17.13
C GLY A 175 -31.33 6.16 17.59
N ILE A 176 -30.06 5.74 17.53
CA ILE A 176 -28.89 6.52 17.96
C ILE A 176 -28.03 6.87 16.76
N ASN A 177 -27.40 8.05 16.75
CA ASN A 177 -26.49 8.42 15.68
C ASN A 177 -25.05 7.99 16.01
N ILE A 178 -24.55 6.98 15.30
CA ILE A 178 -23.16 6.52 15.44
C ILE A 178 -22.32 7.19 14.36
N GLN A 179 -21.32 7.98 14.77
CA GLN A 179 -20.32 8.52 13.86
C GLN A 179 -19.32 7.42 13.48
N HIS A 180 -19.15 7.15 12.18
CA HIS A 180 -18.22 6.15 11.64
C HIS A 180 -17.63 6.61 10.29
N ALA A 181 -16.71 5.82 9.73
CA ALA A 181 -16.02 6.13 8.46
C ALA A 181 -16.94 6.49 7.27
N GLY A 182 -18.17 5.99 7.25
CA GLY A 182 -19.15 6.23 6.17
C GLY A 182 -20.05 7.45 6.39
N ASN A 183 -20.04 8.05 7.59
CA ASN A 183 -20.94 9.14 7.98
C ASN A 183 -20.19 10.19 8.83
N GLY A 184 -19.23 10.88 8.22
CA GLY A 184 -18.47 11.96 8.87
C GLY A 184 -17.09 11.56 9.42
N GLY A 185 -16.60 10.37 9.07
CA GLY A 185 -15.26 9.90 9.42
C GLY A 185 -15.15 9.29 10.83
N GLU A 186 -14.02 8.64 11.11
CA GLU A 186 -13.77 7.99 12.41
C GLU A 186 -13.42 9.00 13.51
N PHE A 187 -14.02 8.82 14.69
CA PHE A 187 -13.76 9.67 15.86
C PHE A 187 -12.38 9.39 16.44
N LYS A 188 -11.62 10.44 16.75
CA LYS A 188 -10.26 10.33 17.33
C LYS A 188 -10.29 10.59 18.83
N ILE A 189 -10.00 9.57 19.62
CA ILE A 189 -9.84 9.69 21.07
C ILE A 189 -8.36 9.78 21.45
N LYS A 190 -8.03 10.75 22.31
CA LYS A 190 -6.72 10.82 22.96
C LYS A 190 -6.78 10.00 24.25
N THR A 191 -5.92 9.01 24.36
CA THR A 191 -5.78 8.24 25.59
C THR A 191 -5.03 9.02 26.66
N THR A 192 -5.21 8.62 27.92
CA THR A 192 -4.50 9.17 29.09
C THR A 192 -2.97 9.09 28.95
N MET A 193 -2.47 8.17 28.13
CA MET A 193 -1.04 8.02 27.81
C MET A 193 -0.56 8.86 26.61
N GLY A 194 -1.37 9.79 26.11
CA GLY A 194 -1.03 10.66 24.97
C GLY A 194 -1.11 9.99 23.59
N ARG A 195 -1.54 8.73 23.49
CA ARG A 195 -1.75 8.04 22.20
C ARG A 195 -3.11 8.40 21.63
N CYS A 196 -3.18 8.73 20.34
CA CYS A 196 -4.44 8.95 19.63
C CYS A 196 -4.91 7.66 18.95
N PHE A 197 -6.12 7.20 19.28
CA PHE A 197 -6.78 6.10 18.58
C PHE A 197 -7.95 6.63 17.76
N LYS A 198 -8.16 6.03 16.58
CA LYS A 198 -9.40 6.18 15.81
C LYS A 198 -10.35 5.07 16.24
N LEU A 199 -11.58 5.41 16.58
CA LEU A 199 -12.64 4.45 16.90
C LEU A 199 -13.40 4.07 15.63
N ASP A 200 -13.83 2.82 15.51
CA ASP A 200 -14.65 2.38 14.36
C ASP A 200 -16.00 3.11 14.34
N GLY A 201 -16.64 3.23 15.52
CA GLY A 201 -17.89 3.95 15.72
C GLY A 201 -17.92 4.67 17.08
N TYR A 202 -18.50 5.86 17.12
CA TYR A 202 -18.68 6.62 18.36
C TYR A 202 -20.04 7.31 18.41
N ASP A 203 -20.74 7.12 19.52
CA ASP A 203 -21.98 7.80 19.85
C ASP A 203 -21.66 8.95 20.82
N LEU A 204 -21.79 10.16 20.33
CA LEU A 204 -21.51 11.39 21.07
C LEU A 204 -22.54 11.68 22.17
N GLU A 205 -23.79 11.25 21.99
CA GLU A 205 -24.86 11.55 22.94
C GLU A 205 -24.76 10.65 24.17
N ASN A 206 -24.50 9.36 23.95
CA ASN A 206 -24.38 8.39 25.04
C ASN A 206 -22.92 8.16 25.48
N LEU A 207 -21.95 8.84 24.86
CA LEU A 207 -20.51 8.69 25.09
C LEU A 207 -20.00 7.24 24.91
N LYS A 208 -20.64 6.47 24.03
CA LYS A 208 -20.34 5.04 23.82
C LYS A 208 -19.48 4.81 22.58
N ALA A 209 -18.42 4.04 22.74
CA ALA A 209 -17.60 3.56 21.63
C ALA A 209 -18.05 2.18 21.15
N TYR A 210 -18.05 1.99 19.83
CA TYR A 210 -18.35 0.74 19.14
C TYR A 210 -17.09 0.33 18.36
N GLU A 211 -16.56 -0.87 18.63
CA GLU A 211 -15.40 -1.44 17.93
C GLU A 211 -15.79 -2.78 17.31
N PHE A 212 -15.48 -2.97 16.02
CA PHE A 212 -15.82 -4.18 15.30
C PHE A 212 -14.58 -5.07 15.12
N ASN A 213 -14.47 -6.10 15.96
CA ASN A 213 -13.31 -7.01 15.93
C ASN A 213 -13.50 -8.13 14.89
N GLY A 214 -13.24 -7.83 13.62
CA GLY A 214 -13.28 -8.83 12.53
C GLY A 214 -12.36 -10.03 12.78
N CYS A 215 -12.90 -11.26 12.68
CA CYS A 215 -12.21 -12.48 13.10
C CYS A 215 -10.81 -12.66 12.48
N HIS A 216 -10.68 -12.38 11.17
CA HIS A 216 -9.42 -12.55 10.43
C HIS A 216 -8.32 -11.56 10.86
N TYR A 217 -8.70 -10.34 11.22
CA TYR A 217 -7.77 -9.25 11.55
C TYR A 217 -7.43 -9.19 13.05
N HIS A 218 -8.36 -9.63 13.90
CA HIS A 218 -8.24 -9.54 15.37
C HIS A 218 -7.96 -10.88 16.07
N GLY A 219 -7.86 -12.00 15.33
CA GLY A 219 -7.45 -13.28 15.90
C GLY A 219 -8.51 -13.94 16.77
N CYS A 220 -9.72 -14.14 16.22
CA CYS A 220 -10.81 -14.77 16.96
C CYS A 220 -10.44 -16.19 17.46
N PRO A 221 -10.47 -16.47 18.78
CA PRO A 221 -10.16 -17.78 19.35
C PRO A 221 -11.06 -18.93 18.87
N LYS A 222 -12.27 -18.60 18.39
CA LYS A 222 -13.22 -19.60 17.88
C LYS A 222 -12.93 -20.02 16.44
N CYS A 223 -12.43 -19.08 15.63
CA CYS A 223 -12.22 -19.31 14.19
C CYS A 223 -10.80 -19.80 13.87
N TYR A 224 -9.81 -19.46 14.72
CA TYR A 224 -8.40 -19.77 14.49
C TYR A 224 -7.82 -20.49 15.70
N LYS A 225 -7.03 -21.54 15.45
CA LYS A 225 -6.33 -22.28 16.52
C LYS A 225 -5.02 -21.56 16.85
N ARG A 226 -4.51 -21.81 18.06
CA ARG A 226 -3.19 -21.28 18.49
C ARG A 226 -2.11 -21.65 17.46
N GLY A 227 -1.35 -20.65 17.03
CA GLY A 227 -0.25 -20.81 16.06
C GLY A 227 -0.62 -20.63 14.59
N ASP A 228 -1.88 -20.39 14.23
CA ASP A 228 -2.28 -20.12 12.84
C ASP A 228 -1.67 -18.78 12.35
N LYS A 229 -0.82 -18.87 11.31
CA LYS A 229 -0.12 -17.73 10.68
C LYS A 229 -0.83 -17.19 9.43
N GLN A 230 -2.14 -17.40 9.31
CA GLN A 230 -2.91 -17.04 8.10
C GLN A 230 -3.58 -15.65 8.20
N GLN A 231 -3.04 -14.71 8.97
CA GLN A 231 -3.63 -13.38 9.12
C GLN A 231 -3.03 -12.36 8.16
N ALA A 232 -3.82 -11.34 7.81
CA ALA A 232 -3.47 -10.28 6.85
C ALA A 232 -2.13 -9.56 7.11
N ASN A 233 -1.60 -9.63 8.33
CA ASN A 233 -0.38 -8.95 8.77
C ASN A 233 0.83 -9.90 8.92
N PHE A 234 0.75 -11.15 8.45
CA PHE A 234 1.77 -12.21 8.66
C PHE A 234 2.07 -12.55 10.14
N LYS A 235 1.27 -12.02 11.06
CA LYS A 235 1.31 -12.33 12.49
C LYS A 235 0.45 -13.56 12.79
N SER A 236 0.71 -14.20 13.92
CA SER A 236 -0.15 -15.27 14.42
C SER A 236 -1.45 -14.72 15.01
N ALA A 237 -2.50 -15.54 14.99
CA ALA A 237 -3.79 -15.22 15.61
C ALA A 237 -3.67 -14.77 17.08
N GLU A 238 -2.77 -15.39 17.85
CA GLU A 238 -2.55 -15.08 19.26
C GLU A 238 -1.91 -13.69 19.47
N GLU A 239 -0.97 -13.30 18.61
CA GLU A 239 -0.34 -11.97 18.68
C GLU A 239 -1.35 -10.85 18.35
N ASN A 240 -2.19 -11.03 17.33
CA ASN A 240 -3.19 -10.02 16.97
C ASN A 240 -4.31 -9.92 18.02
N LEU A 241 -4.67 -11.03 18.65
CA LEU A 241 -5.60 -11.01 19.78
C LEU A 241 -5.04 -10.23 20.96
N ALA A 242 -3.80 -10.51 21.38
CA ALA A 242 -3.15 -9.80 22.49
C ALA A 242 -3.02 -8.29 22.22
N ILE A 243 -2.72 -7.90 20.98
CA ILE A 243 -2.70 -6.49 20.56
C ILE A 243 -4.09 -5.86 20.66
N THR A 244 -5.12 -6.57 20.21
CA THR A 244 -6.52 -6.11 20.26
C THR A 244 -6.98 -5.93 21.70
N GLU A 245 -6.71 -6.89 22.59
CA GLU A 245 -7.06 -6.81 24.01
C GLU A 245 -6.37 -5.63 24.71
N LYS A 246 -5.08 -5.41 24.43
CA LYS A 246 -4.35 -4.26 24.96
C LYS A 246 -4.96 -2.93 24.50
N ARG A 247 -5.32 -2.83 23.23
CA ARG A 247 -6.01 -1.65 22.68
C ARG A 247 -7.36 -1.44 23.36
N LEU A 248 -8.17 -2.48 23.51
CA LEU A 248 -9.47 -2.38 24.16
C LEU A 248 -9.36 -1.97 25.63
N ALA A 249 -8.35 -2.46 26.35
CA ALA A 249 -8.06 -2.02 27.71
C ALA A 249 -7.71 -0.52 27.77
N ASP A 250 -6.80 -0.07 26.90
CA ASP A 250 -6.42 1.35 26.81
C ASP A 250 -7.63 2.26 26.49
N LEU A 251 -8.52 1.81 25.61
CA LEU A 251 -9.73 2.54 25.22
C LEU A 251 -10.75 2.61 26.36
N ARG A 252 -11.00 1.50 27.06
CA ARG A 252 -11.93 1.44 28.20
C ARG A 252 -11.53 2.43 29.29
N THR A 253 -10.26 2.40 29.70
CA THR A 253 -9.75 3.35 30.71
C THR A 253 -9.87 4.80 30.27
N SER A 254 -9.70 5.07 28.97
CA SER A 254 -9.79 6.43 28.43
C SER A 254 -11.22 6.95 28.39
N ILE A 255 -12.20 6.10 28.08
CA ILE A 255 -13.62 6.46 28.06
C ILE A 255 -14.14 6.65 29.49
N GLU A 256 -13.82 5.74 30.41
CA GLU A 256 -14.20 5.85 31.83
C GLU A 256 -13.66 7.16 32.45
N TYR A 257 -12.41 7.52 32.13
CA TYR A 257 -11.83 8.78 32.59
C TYR A 257 -12.54 10.00 32.00
N ALA A 258 -12.95 9.95 30.72
CA ALA A 258 -13.70 11.02 30.08
C ALA A 258 -15.10 11.20 30.71
N GLU A 259 -15.80 10.10 31.00
CA GLU A 259 -17.09 10.13 31.71
C GLU A 259 -16.94 10.75 33.11
N GLN A 260 -15.92 10.34 33.88
CA GLN A 260 -15.64 10.89 35.21
C GLN A 260 -15.33 12.39 35.18
N LEU A 261 -14.56 12.86 34.18
CA LEU A 261 -14.27 14.28 33.98
C LEU A 261 -15.52 15.10 33.68
N VAL A 262 -16.41 14.58 32.82
CA VAL A 262 -17.68 15.24 32.50
C VAL A 262 -18.52 15.37 33.77
N VAL A 263 -18.67 14.29 34.55
CA VAL A 263 -19.39 14.31 35.83
C VAL A 263 -18.76 15.32 36.79
N ALA A 264 -17.44 15.34 36.94
CA ALA A 264 -16.74 16.27 37.82
C ALA A 264 -16.92 17.75 37.41
N LEU A 265 -16.92 18.04 36.10
CA LEU A 265 -17.18 19.37 35.57
C LEU A 265 -18.64 19.81 35.80
N PHE A 266 -19.60 18.90 35.64
CA PHE A 266 -21.00 19.18 35.99
C PHE A 266 -21.17 19.43 37.48
N PHE A 267 -20.52 18.66 38.35
CA PHE A 267 -20.52 18.88 39.80
C PHE A 267 -19.85 20.21 40.19
N SER A 268 -18.73 20.58 39.59
CA SER A 268 -18.06 21.85 39.90
C SER A 268 -18.87 23.05 39.40
N ALA A 269 -19.48 22.95 38.21
CA ALA A 269 -20.34 24.00 37.66
C ALA A 269 -21.60 24.19 38.51
N THR A 270 -22.25 23.10 38.94
CA THR A 270 -23.41 23.17 39.85
C THR A 270 -23.04 23.69 41.23
N ILE A 271 -21.91 23.28 41.81
CA ILE A 271 -21.41 23.85 43.08
C ILE A 271 -21.10 25.34 42.92
N THR A 272 -20.48 25.77 41.83
CA THR A 272 -20.19 27.19 41.56
C THR A 272 -21.48 27.99 41.38
N PHE A 273 -22.48 27.42 40.71
CA PHE A 273 -23.80 28.02 40.55
C PHE A 273 -24.55 28.09 41.90
N ILE A 274 -24.51 27.03 42.71
CA ILE A 274 -25.10 27.00 44.05
C ILE A 274 -24.38 27.98 44.97
N LEU A 275 -23.04 28.09 44.96
CA LEU A 275 -22.30 29.07 45.77
C LEU A 275 -22.58 30.51 45.31
N ALA A 276 -22.70 30.75 44.00
CA ALA A 276 -23.10 32.04 43.46
C ALA A 276 -24.56 32.40 43.83
N PHE A 277 -25.43 31.41 43.95
CA PHE A 277 -26.83 31.59 44.32
C PHE A 277 -27.03 31.71 45.85
N VAL A 278 -26.28 30.94 46.64
CA VAL A 278 -26.23 30.99 48.12
C VAL A 278 -25.55 32.28 48.60
N GLY A 279 -24.64 32.86 47.81
CA GLY A 279 -24.10 34.20 48.03
C GLY A 279 -25.12 35.35 47.90
N ARG A 280 -26.38 35.07 47.50
CA ARG A 280 -27.45 36.07 47.38
C ARG A 280 -28.68 35.84 48.25
N ILE A 281 -28.79 34.77 49.03
CA ILE A 281 -29.98 34.54 49.87
C ILE A 281 -29.56 34.00 51.25
N ILE A 282 -29.43 34.93 52.20
CA ILE A 282 -29.69 34.65 53.61
C ILE A 282 -31.22 34.51 53.77
N GLN A 283 -31.64 33.47 54.48
CA GLN A 283 -33.01 33.04 54.84
C GLN A 283 -33.84 32.34 53.75
N ILE A 284 -33.98 31.00 53.86
CA ILE A 284 -35.22 30.25 54.18
C ILE A 284 -34.94 28.73 54.04
N GLN A 285 -35.69 27.95 54.82
CA GLN A 285 -35.50 26.55 55.25
C GLN A 285 -35.35 25.45 54.18
N VAL A 286 -34.56 24.44 54.57
CA VAL A 286 -34.71 22.98 54.41
C VAL A 286 -35.77 22.48 53.41
N GLY A 287 -35.31 21.77 52.37
CA GLY A 287 -36.10 20.73 51.70
C GLY A 287 -35.94 20.65 50.19
N LEU A 288 -35.05 19.78 49.71
CA LEU A 288 -35.29 18.81 48.61
C LEU A 288 -33.99 18.02 48.31
N PHE A 289 -33.52 17.25 49.29
CA PHE A 289 -32.72 16.07 49.01
C PHE A 289 -33.73 14.98 48.64
N LEU A 290 -33.74 14.49 47.40
CA LEU A 290 -34.25 13.18 46.92
C LEU A 290 -34.67 13.30 45.44
N SER A 291 -33.77 12.99 44.50
CA SER A 291 -34.11 12.33 43.23
C SER A 291 -32.87 12.09 42.34
N VAL A 292 -31.82 11.42 42.83
CA VAL A 292 -30.83 10.80 41.93
C VAL A 292 -30.36 9.48 42.56
N ARG A 293 -31.25 8.48 42.53
CA ARG A 293 -30.91 7.07 42.79
C ARG A 293 -31.88 6.22 41.98
N ARG A 294 -31.48 5.86 40.75
CA ARG A 294 -31.96 4.73 39.91
C ARG A 294 -31.16 4.83 38.60
N PHE A 295 -30.55 3.83 38.00
CA PHE A 295 -30.32 2.42 38.29
C PHE A 295 -29.17 2.04 37.35
N THR A 296 -28.12 1.41 37.88
CA THR A 296 -27.18 0.58 37.10
C THR A 296 -27.89 -0.73 36.80
N GLU A 297 -28.02 -1.12 35.53
CA GLU A 297 -28.07 -2.52 35.04
C GLU A 297 -28.54 -2.53 33.58
N GLU A 298 -27.64 -2.91 32.66
CA GLU A 298 -27.90 -3.81 31.52
C GLU A 298 -26.61 -3.94 30.69
N ILE A 299 -25.80 -4.95 31.04
CA ILE A 299 -24.74 -5.45 30.16
C ILE A 299 -25.33 -6.68 29.46
N ASN A 300 -25.87 -6.48 28.26
CA ASN A 300 -26.16 -7.58 27.35
C ASN A 300 -24.92 -7.84 26.49
N PHE A 301 -24.22 -8.94 26.78
CA PHE A 301 -23.28 -9.56 25.86
C PHE A 301 -24.05 -10.27 24.75
N VAL A 302 -23.86 -9.86 23.51
CA VAL A 302 -24.15 -10.70 22.34
C VAL A 302 -22.80 -11.17 21.80
N VAL A 303 -22.64 -12.49 21.80
CA VAL A 303 -21.47 -13.24 21.33
C VAL A 303 -21.59 -13.56 19.85
#